data_AF-A0A3D5J725-F1
#
_entry.id   AF-A0A3D5J725-F1
#
_cell.length_a   1.000
_cell.length_b   1.000
_cell.length_c   1.000
_cell.angle_alpha   90.00
_cell.angle_beta   90.00
_cell.angle_gamma   90.00
#
_symmetry.space_group_name_H-M   'P 1'
#
loop_
_entity.id
_entity.type
_entity.pdbx_description
1 polymer ?
#
loop_
_entity_poly.entity_id
_entity_poly.type
_entity_poly.pdbx_seq_one_letter_code
_entity_poly.pdbx_strand_id
1 'polypeptide(L)'
;SIHGFTRNPYDPKRNPGGSSGGTGAAVAANFAVTGLGSNTCGSIRIPAAQNNLVGLRGTQGLMSRRGIFPLSSTQDIGGPLTKSVRDLAIMLDQMIGYDAKDAQTAESFGHNFQFLANLQTRTKVRIGLLSDWME
;
A
#
# COMPACT_ATOMS: atom_id res chain seq x y z
N SER A 1 18.51 -3.42 -7.41
CA SER A 1 18.86 -4.22 -6.23
C SER A 1 20.22 -4.83 -6.48
N ILE A 2 21.04 -5.05 -5.44
CA ILE A 2 22.36 -5.68 -5.58
C ILE A 2 22.28 -7.18 -5.92
N HIS A 3 21.12 -7.81 -5.73
CA HIS A 3 20.86 -9.22 -6.04
C HIS A 3 20.27 -9.45 -7.45
N GLY A 4 20.31 -8.43 -8.31
CA GLY A 4 19.70 -8.44 -9.65
C GLY A 4 18.45 -7.55 -9.76
N PHE A 5 17.81 -7.59 -10.93
CA PHE A 5 16.63 -6.77 -11.24
C PHE A 5 15.36 -7.61 -11.25
N THR A 6 14.42 -7.31 -10.34
CA THR A 6 13.03 -7.75 -10.49
C THR A 6 12.50 -7.24 -11.83
N ARG A 7 11.83 -8.10 -12.59
CA ARG A 7 11.21 -7.76 -13.87
C ARG A 7 9.70 -7.64 -13.72
N ASN A 8 9.10 -6.76 -14.51
CA ASN A 8 7.65 -6.63 -14.55
C ASN A 8 7.03 -7.90 -15.19
N PRO A 9 6.05 -8.56 -14.56
CA PRO A 9 5.44 -9.78 -15.10
C PRO A 9 4.68 -9.58 -16.42
N TYR A 10 4.23 -8.36 -16.73
CA TYR A 10 3.51 -8.05 -17.97
C TYR A 10 4.46 -7.77 -19.15
N ASP A 11 5.70 -7.35 -18.87
CA ASP A 11 6.76 -7.17 -19.86
C ASP A 11 8.13 -7.22 -19.16
N PRO A 12 8.91 -8.31 -19.30
CA PRO A 12 10.18 -8.46 -18.60
C PRO A 12 11.24 -7.41 -18.97
N LYS A 13 11.04 -6.62 -20.03
CA LYS A 13 11.93 -5.50 -20.38
C LYS A 13 11.63 -4.23 -19.58
N ARG A 14 10.50 -4.16 -18.86
CA ARG A 14 10.07 -2.99 -18.09
C ARG A 14 10.42 -3.10 -16.60
N ASN A 15 10.49 -1.92 -15.97
CA ASN A 15 10.69 -1.79 -14.53
C ASN A 15 9.37 -2.11 -13.80
N PRO A 16 9.35 -2.96 -12.75
CA PRO A 16 8.15 -3.24 -11.95
C PRO A 16 7.80 -2.09 -10.98
N GLY A 17 8.51 -0.97 -10.98
CA GLY A 17 8.39 0.06 -9.95
C GLY A 17 9.09 -0.33 -8.64
N GLY A 18 9.23 0.61 -7.72
CA GLY A 18 9.95 0.37 -6.46
C GLY A 18 9.61 1.37 -5.36
N SER A 19 10.07 1.15 -4.13
CA SER A 19 10.96 0.05 -3.69
C SER A 19 10.29 -1.32 -3.56
N SER A 20 8.96 -1.40 -3.38
CA SER A 20 8.23 -2.68 -3.23
C SER A 20 8.01 -3.44 -4.55
N GLY A 21 8.94 -3.31 -5.51
CA GLY A 21 8.84 -3.91 -6.85
C GLY A 21 8.82 -5.42 -6.83
N GLY A 22 9.63 -6.04 -5.95
CA GLY A 22 9.63 -7.49 -5.72
C GLY A 22 8.25 -8.00 -5.29
N THR A 23 7.66 -7.37 -4.26
CA THR A 23 6.32 -7.68 -3.78
C THR A 23 5.27 -7.51 -4.87
N GLY A 24 5.27 -6.35 -5.56
CA GLY A 24 4.32 -6.06 -6.63
C GLY A 24 4.39 -7.09 -7.77
N ALA A 25 5.60 -7.38 -8.24
CA ALA A 25 5.80 -8.39 -9.29
C ALA A 25 5.37 -9.80 -8.84
N ALA A 26 5.67 -10.20 -7.61
CA ALA A 26 5.29 -11.52 -7.09
C ALA A 26 3.78 -11.69 -6.99
N VAL A 27 3.06 -10.68 -6.50
CA VAL A 27 1.59 -10.71 -6.43
C VAL A 27 0.99 -10.75 -7.83
N ALA A 28 1.45 -9.88 -8.74
CA ALA A 28 0.96 -9.84 -10.12
C ALA A 28 1.24 -11.13 -10.90
N ALA A 29 2.36 -11.79 -10.65
CA ALA A 29 2.71 -13.10 -11.23
C ALA A 29 2.00 -14.29 -10.56
N ASN A 30 1.07 -14.07 -9.62
CA ASN A 30 0.36 -15.11 -8.85
C ASN A 30 1.24 -15.99 -7.95
N PHE A 31 2.44 -15.54 -7.55
CA PHE A 31 3.23 -16.24 -6.53
C PHE A 31 2.72 -16.02 -5.12
N ALA A 32 1.90 -14.97 -4.92
CA ALA A 32 1.18 -14.71 -3.69
C ALA A 32 -0.23 -14.16 -3.97
N VAL A 33 -1.14 -14.31 -3.00
CA VAL A 33 -2.50 -13.75 -3.07
C VAL A 33 -2.46 -12.24 -2.85
N THR A 34 -1.72 -11.81 -1.83
CA THR A 34 -1.46 -10.41 -1.46
C THR A 34 0.00 -10.25 -1.04
N GLY A 35 0.45 -9.01 -0.87
CA GLY A 35 1.77 -8.72 -0.35
C GLY A 35 1.80 -7.43 0.46
N LEU A 36 2.88 -7.23 1.21
CA LEU A 36 3.13 -6.03 1.99
C LEU A 36 4.31 -5.25 1.41
N GLY A 37 4.20 -3.93 1.44
CA GLY A 37 5.27 -3.01 1.09
C GLY A 37 5.39 -1.88 2.10
N SER A 38 6.45 -1.10 1.99
CA SER A 38 6.59 0.19 2.66
C SER A 38 6.38 1.32 1.65
N ASN A 39 5.95 2.48 2.14
CA ASN A 39 5.73 3.66 1.33
C ASN A 39 6.13 4.93 2.07
N THR A 40 7.27 5.49 1.65
CA THR A 40 7.74 6.82 2.06
C THR A 40 7.33 7.85 1.01
N CYS A 41 7.81 7.67 -0.23
CA CYS A 41 7.59 8.61 -1.34
C CYS A 41 6.88 7.99 -2.55
N GLY A 42 6.14 6.89 -2.37
CA GLY A 42 5.42 6.20 -3.44
C GLY A 42 5.62 4.69 -3.52
N SER A 43 6.46 4.11 -2.66
CA SER A 43 6.93 2.72 -2.79
C SER A 43 5.88 1.59 -2.70
N ILE A 44 4.61 1.88 -2.43
CA ILE A 44 3.47 0.97 -2.67
C ILE A 44 2.70 1.36 -3.94
N ARG A 45 2.42 2.66 -4.12
CA ARG A 45 1.60 3.19 -5.23
C ARG A 45 2.27 3.00 -6.58
N ILE A 46 3.58 3.25 -6.66
CA ILE A 46 4.39 3.11 -7.88
C ILE A 46 4.38 1.66 -8.37
N PRO A 47 4.80 0.64 -7.58
CA PRO A 47 4.74 -0.74 -8.03
C PRO A 47 3.30 -1.23 -8.25
N ALA A 48 2.31 -0.73 -7.51
CA ALA A 48 0.92 -1.09 -7.79
C ALA A 48 0.48 -0.63 -9.19
N ALA A 49 0.77 0.64 -9.56
CA ALA A 49 0.48 1.17 -10.88
C ALA A 49 1.22 0.44 -12.01
N GLN A 50 2.47 0.05 -11.78
CA GLN A 50 3.30 -0.64 -12.79
C GLN A 50 2.90 -2.11 -12.99
N ASN A 51 2.31 -2.78 -11.98
CA ASN A 51 1.99 -4.20 -12.04
C ASN A 51 0.47 -4.48 -12.03
N ASN A 52 -0.37 -3.51 -12.42
CA ASN A 52 -1.83 -3.68 -12.47
C ASN A 52 -2.41 -4.23 -11.15
N LEU A 53 -2.03 -3.62 -10.03
CA LEU A 53 -2.48 -3.97 -8.70
C LEU A 53 -3.18 -2.79 -8.03
N VAL A 54 -3.95 -3.10 -6.99
CA VAL A 54 -4.47 -2.14 -6.02
C VAL A 54 -3.48 -2.03 -4.86
N GLY A 55 -2.95 -0.83 -4.64
CA GLY A 55 -2.05 -0.54 -3.52
C GLY A 55 -2.43 0.76 -2.83
N LEU A 56 -2.46 0.73 -1.49
CA LEU A 56 -2.86 1.90 -0.69
C LEU A 56 -1.71 2.34 0.23
N ARG A 57 -1.40 3.65 0.17
CA ARG A 57 -0.69 4.34 1.25
C ARG A 57 -1.77 4.80 2.24
N GLY A 58 -1.85 4.13 3.40
CA GLY A 58 -2.81 4.51 4.44
C GLY A 58 -2.51 5.86 5.06
N THR A 59 -3.38 6.30 5.97
CA THR A 59 -3.14 7.45 6.84
C THR A 59 -1.96 7.15 7.77
N GLN A 60 -1.11 8.14 8.05
CA GLN A 60 -0.07 8.02 9.08
C GLN A 60 -0.70 7.58 10.41
N GLY A 61 -0.09 6.63 11.11
CA GLY A 61 -0.60 6.13 12.39
C GLY A 61 -1.78 5.16 12.31
N LEU A 62 -2.34 4.90 11.13
CA LEU A 62 -3.42 3.92 10.99
C LEU A 62 -2.95 2.48 11.23
N MET A 63 -1.71 2.19 10.84
CA MET A 63 -1.06 0.88 10.96
C MET A 63 0.32 1.06 11.61
N SER A 64 0.73 0.09 12.43
CA SER A 64 2.05 0.10 13.05
C SER A 64 3.17 0.01 12.01
N ARG A 65 4.24 0.78 12.22
CA ARG A 65 5.46 0.75 11.41
C ARG A 65 6.55 -0.11 12.07
N ARG A 66 6.25 -0.73 13.21
CA ARG A 66 7.21 -1.57 13.93
C ARG A 66 7.70 -2.70 13.01
N GLY A 67 9.03 -2.83 12.90
CA GLY A 67 9.68 -3.83 12.04
C GLY A 67 9.86 -3.39 10.58
N ILE A 68 9.34 -2.23 10.19
CA ILE A 68 9.68 -1.61 8.90
C ILE A 68 11.04 -0.93 9.05
N PHE A 69 11.96 -1.21 8.12
CA PHE A 69 13.26 -0.53 8.11
C PHE A 69 13.04 0.97 7.85
N PRO A 70 13.52 1.86 8.74
CA PRO A 70 13.18 3.27 8.68
C PRO A 70 13.90 3.97 7.51
N LEU A 71 13.19 4.88 6.85
CA LEU A 71 13.74 5.82 5.87
C LEU A 71 13.40 7.27 6.27
N SER A 72 12.16 7.54 6.64
CA SER A 72 11.70 8.84 7.14
C SER A 72 10.54 8.66 8.13
N SER A 73 10.80 8.96 9.41
CA SER A 73 9.82 8.79 10.49
C SER A 73 8.53 9.61 10.31
N THR A 74 8.51 10.62 9.46
CA THR A 74 7.31 11.44 9.19
C THR A 74 6.54 10.97 7.96
N GLN A 75 7.11 10.08 7.15
CA GLN A 75 6.52 9.66 5.88
C GLN A 75 6.35 8.15 5.73
N ASP A 76 7.11 7.34 6.44
CA ASP A 76 7.07 5.89 6.36
C ASP A 76 5.72 5.33 6.80
N ILE A 77 5.15 4.47 5.96
CA ILE A 77 3.91 3.73 6.21
C ILE A 77 4.06 2.33 5.62
N GLY A 78 3.58 1.30 6.32
CA GLY A 78 3.40 -0.04 5.76
C GLY A 78 2.03 -0.17 5.09
N GLY A 79 1.91 -0.98 4.05
CA GLY A 79 0.61 -1.16 3.41
C GLY A 79 0.55 -2.31 2.41
N PRO A 80 -0.68 -2.71 2.02
CA PRO A 80 -0.89 -3.87 1.17
C PRO A 80 -0.78 -3.56 -0.33
N LEU A 81 -0.34 -4.57 -1.09
CA LEU A 81 -0.49 -4.69 -2.54
C LEU A 81 -1.37 -5.92 -2.83
N THR A 82 -2.44 -5.72 -3.59
CA THR A 82 -3.49 -6.72 -3.81
C THR A 82 -4.03 -6.67 -5.23
N LYS A 83 -4.76 -7.69 -5.68
CA LYS A 83 -5.36 -7.71 -7.03
C LYS A 83 -6.74 -7.06 -7.09
N SER A 84 -7.37 -6.82 -5.94
CA SER A 84 -8.72 -6.27 -5.87
C SER A 84 -8.90 -5.34 -4.67
N VAL A 85 -9.83 -4.40 -4.77
CA VAL A 85 -10.19 -3.51 -3.65
C VAL A 85 -10.79 -4.30 -2.48
N ARG A 86 -11.42 -5.44 -2.73
CA ARG A 86 -11.93 -6.33 -1.68
C ARG A 86 -10.80 -6.93 -0.84
N ASP A 87 -9.76 -7.46 -1.51
CA ASP A 87 -8.60 -8.02 -0.82
C ASP A 87 -7.83 -6.93 -0.07
N LEU A 88 -7.76 -5.71 -0.63
CA LEU A 88 -7.23 -4.55 0.06
C LEU A 88 -7.97 -4.29 1.38
N ALA A 89 -9.31 -4.30 1.36
CA ALA A 89 -10.13 -4.08 2.54
C ALA A 89 -9.94 -5.18 3.61
N ILE A 90 -9.84 -6.45 3.19
CA ILE A 90 -9.52 -7.58 4.08
C ILE A 90 -8.15 -7.36 4.75
N MET A 91 -7.13 -7.01 3.96
CA MET A 91 -5.79 -6.77 4.49
C MET A 91 -5.76 -5.60 5.48
N LEU A 92 -6.43 -4.49 5.15
CA LEU A 92 -6.48 -3.32 6.03
C LEU A 92 -7.09 -3.68 7.40
N ASP A 93 -8.21 -4.40 7.43
CA ASP A 93 -8.85 -4.83 8.69
C ASP A 93 -7.91 -5.65 9.59
N GLN A 94 -6.92 -6.35 9.02
CA GLN A 94 -5.93 -7.10 9.79
C GLN A 94 -4.69 -6.29 10.19
N MET A 95 -4.41 -5.17 9.50
CA MET A 95 -3.19 -4.39 9.67
C MET A 95 -3.37 -3.17 10.58
N ILE A 96 -4.59 -2.64 10.65
CA ILE A 96 -4.86 -1.42 11.42
C ILE A 96 -4.86 -1.66 12.92
N GLY A 97 -4.59 -0.60 13.67
CA GLY A 97 -4.78 -0.59 15.11
C GLY A 97 -3.64 0.08 15.87
N TYR A 98 -3.90 0.32 17.15
CA TYR A 98 -2.92 0.86 18.07
C TYR A 98 -1.83 -0.18 18.39
N ASP A 99 -0.57 0.24 18.29
CA ASP A 99 0.60 -0.47 18.76
C ASP A 99 1.33 0.41 19.78
N ALA A 100 1.34 0.01 21.04
CA ALA A 100 2.02 0.74 22.11
C ALA A 100 3.53 0.93 21.89
N LYS A 101 4.13 0.19 20.95
CA LYS A 101 5.54 0.31 20.56
C LYS A 101 5.77 1.19 19.33
N ASP A 102 4.72 1.74 18.72
CA ASP A 102 4.81 2.78 17.69
C ASP A 102 3.93 3.97 18.08
N ALA A 103 4.56 5.01 18.63
CA ALA A 103 3.88 6.21 19.11
C ALA A 103 3.02 6.88 18.04
N GLN A 104 3.33 6.69 16.75
CA GLN A 104 2.52 7.24 15.66
C GLN A 104 1.11 6.65 15.61
N THR A 105 0.92 5.42 16.12
CA THR A 105 -0.40 4.77 16.14
C THR A 105 -1.29 5.21 17.29
N ALA A 106 -0.80 6.08 18.19
CA ALA A 106 -1.60 6.59 19.30
C ALA A 106 -2.88 7.30 18.81
N GLU A 107 -2.84 7.94 17.64
CA GLU A 107 -4.01 8.57 17.01
C GLU A 107 -5.11 7.56 16.62
N SER A 108 -4.77 6.28 16.44
CA SER A 108 -5.72 5.21 16.13
C SER A 108 -6.30 4.56 17.39
N PHE A 109 -5.86 4.93 18.59
CA PHE A 109 -6.34 4.33 19.83
C PHE A 109 -7.85 4.58 20.03
N GLY A 110 -8.60 3.51 20.30
CA GLY A 110 -10.05 3.58 20.50
C GLY A 110 -10.87 3.69 19.21
N HIS A 111 -10.25 3.84 18.05
CA HIS A 111 -10.95 3.81 16.76
C HIS A 111 -11.18 2.37 16.30
N ASN A 112 -12.43 2.06 15.93
CA ASN A 112 -12.82 0.77 15.37
C ASN A 112 -13.13 0.94 13.87
N PHE A 113 -12.10 0.92 13.03
CA PHE A 113 -12.30 0.94 11.58
C PHE A 113 -12.63 -0.48 11.06
N GLN A 114 -13.57 -0.56 10.12
CA GLN A 114 -13.97 -1.83 9.48
C GLN A 114 -14.12 -1.61 7.97
N PHE A 115 -13.04 -1.76 7.22
CA PHE A 115 -12.98 -1.52 5.79
C PHE A 115 -13.80 -2.52 5.00
N LEU A 116 -13.73 -3.83 5.30
CA LEU A 116 -14.46 -4.83 4.53
C LEU A 116 -15.97 -4.68 4.73
N ALA A 117 -16.41 -4.54 5.97
CA ALA A 117 -17.83 -4.40 6.31
C ALA A 117 -18.46 -3.14 5.72
N ASN A 118 -17.66 -2.07 5.55
CA ASN A 118 -18.12 -0.79 4.98
C ASN A 118 -17.79 -0.63 3.50
N LEU A 119 -17.29 -1.68 2.82
CA LEU A 119 -16.95 -1.62 1.40
C LEU A 119 -18.22 -1.60 0.53
N GLN A 120 -18.50 -0.46 -0.06
CA GLN A 120 -19.74 -0.21 -0.81
C GLN A 120 -19.52 0.84 -1.90
N THR A 121 -20.28 0.72 -2.99
CA THR A 121 -20.33 1.77 -4.01
C THR A 121 -21.03 3.00 -3.45
N ARG A 122 -20.45 4.19 -3.66
CA ARG A 122 -21.05 5.47 -3.29
C ARG A 122 -21.36 6.29 -4.55
N THR A 123 -22.58 6.79 -4.64
CA THR A 123 -23.06 7.58 -5.79
C THR A 123 -23.06 9.08 -5.55
N LYS A 124 -22.99 9.52 -4.29
CA LYS A 124 -22.95 10.94 -3.90
C LYS A 124 -21.59 11.29 -3.29
N VAL A 125 -20.59 11.42 -4.15
CA VAL A 125 -19.23 11.85 -3.77
C VAL A 125 -18.81 13.06 -4.62
N ARG A 126 -18.08 14.00 -4.02
CA ARG A 126 -17.45 15.10 -4.74
C ARG A 126 -16.02 14.67 -5.08
N ILE A 127 -15.68 14.66 -6.36
CA ILE A 127 -14.34 14.30 -6.85
C ILE A 127 -13.72 15.58 -7.44
N GLY A 128 -12.62 16.05 -6.83
CA GLY A 128 -11.83 17.16 -7.37
C GLY A 128 -10.77 16.64 -8.34
N LEU A 129 -10.63 17.27 -9.49
CA LEU A 129 -9.57 17.01 -10.45
C LEU A 129 -8.45 18.03 -10.24
N LEU A 130 -7.22 17.56 -10.02
CA LEU A 130 -6.03 18.42 -10.00
C LEU A 130 -5.50 18.52 -11.44
N SER A 131 -5.82 19.61 -12.14
CA SER A 131 -5.46 19.83 -13.56
C SER A 131 -4.05 20.37 -13.76
N ASP A 132 -3.64 21.35 -12.95
CA ASP A 132 -2.50 22.22 -13.29
C ASP A 132 -1.12 21.64 -12.91
N TRP A 133 -1.09 20.42 -12.37
CA TRP A 133 0.11 19.75 -11.86
C TRP A 133 0.41 18.42 -12.56
N MET A 134 -0.41 18.05 -13.56
CA MET A 134 -0.34 16.78 -14.31
C MET A 134 0.08 16.97 -15.78
N GLU A 135 0.46 18.19 -16.17
CA GLU A 135 1.22 18.48 -17.40
C GLU A 135 2.73 18.52 -17.10
#